data_AF-K2H1Y3-F1
#
_entry.id   AF-K2H1Y3-F1
#
_cell.length_a   1.000
_cell.length_b   1.000
_cell.length_c   1.000
_cell.angle_alpha   90.00
_cell.angle_beta   90.00
_cell.angle_gamma   90.00
#
_symmetry.space_group_name_H-M   'P 1'
#
loop_
_entity.id
_entity.type
_entity.pdbx_description
1 polymer ?
#
loop_
_entity_poly.entity_id
_entity_poly.type
_entity_poly.pdbx_seq_one_letter_code
_entity_poly.pdbx_strand_id
1 'polypeptide(L)'
;MFIPIYTEKDTVFGTIEIQCENKKCEHNGIKMELLGIIENDSSKIQKEFLRNCIDICGTNTLSEGITTYPFTFGKIEKKYNSYYGNIGRIRYIIKCTIQRFSKIIKEIEIGVINKSPHRIKKSFETTLTRPILMHFAVESITYEVNDIIHGLLKVVTSKNYSSDIFTSINLELIKKEIFSTEKITKELSKKIIEIEVLKGVPESDEIIPFNLILPTEKLSPSFKTIEGFSLQYFLIINVHLKDTSNSKTEIPINILKEEQTKILFDEKMNGMLEWLDEMDKFEEIIPQDFGETPLIKQSLDEFNNVEEFDSLHDLKEAEEKLKSDACLIKKVEFDW
;
A
#
# COMPACT_ATOMS: atom_id res chain seq x y z
N MET A 1 1.21 -6.18 -25.03
CA MET A 1 -0.05 -5.42 -24.84
C MET A 1 0.23 -4.39 -23.75
N PHE A 2 0.17 -3.10 -24.07
CA PHE A 2 0.37 -2.03 -23.09
C PHE A 2 -0.94 -1.74 -22.37
N ILE A 3 -0.93 -1.71 -21.03
CA ILE A 3 -2.08 -1.30 -20.21
C ILE A 3 -1.87 0.18 -19.86
N PRO A 4 -2.79 1.09 -20.23
CA PRO A 4 -2.68 2.50 -19.89
C PRO A 4 -2.85 2.70 -18.38
N ILE A 5 -2.01 3.56 -17.79
CA ILE A 5 -2.01 3.86 -16.35
C ILE A 5 -2.69 5.20 -16.10
N TYR A 6 -3.54 5.23 -15.08
CA TYR A 6 -4.28 6.41 -14.60
C TYR A 6 -4.07 6.58 -13.09
N THR A 7 -4.29 7.80 -12.62
CA THR A 7 -4.35 8.15 -11.20
C THR A 7 -5.79 8.35 -10.74
N GLU A 8 -5.97 8.60 -9.45
CA GLU A 8 -7.26 8.69 -8.75
C GLU A 8 -8.28 9.57 -9.50
N LYS A 9 -7.85 10.74 -9.99
CA LYS A 9 -8.72 11.79 -10.55
C LYS A 9 -8.55 12.00 -12.06
N ASP A 10 -7.77 11.15 -12.73
CA ASP A 10 -7.59 11.27 -14.18
C ASP A 10 -8.90 11.02 -14.93
N THR A 11 -9.11 11.80 -15.97
CA THR A 11 -10.24 11.66 -16.89
C THR A 11 -9.94 10.52 -17.87
N VAL A 12 -10.90 9.62 -18.06
CA VAL A 12 -10.77 8.50 -19.00
C VAL A 12 -11.63 8.80 -20.21
N PHE A 13 -11.02 9.07 -21.36
CA PHE A 13 -11.72 9.42 -22.58
C PHE A 13 -11.16 8.66 -23.78
N GLY A 14 -11.93 8.62 -24.86
CA GLY A 14 -11.51 7.97 -26.09
C GLY A 14 -12.61 7.98 -27.14
N THR A 15 -12.41 7.16 -28.16
CA THR A 15 -13.36 6.99 -29.27
C THR A 15 -13.61 5.51 -29.49
N ILE A 16 -14.89 5.16 -29.65
CA ILE A 16 -15.33 3.82 -30.02
C ILE A 16 -15.49 3.82 -31.53
N GLU A 17 -14.89 2.86 -32.20
CA GLU A 17 -15.09 2.63 -33.63
C GLU A 17 -15.92 1.37 -33.82
N ILE A 18 -17.05 1.51 -34.50
CA ILE A 18 -17.97 0.42 -34.81
C ILE A 18 -17.99 0.24 -36.32
N GLN A 19 -17.49 -0.90 -36.77
CA GLN A 19 -17.50 -1.27 -38.18
C GLN A 19 -18.67 -2.22 -38.48
N CYS A 20 -19.51 -1.83 -39.42
CA CYS A 20 -20.60 -2.65 -39.94
C CYS A 20 -20.23 -3.19 -41.31
N GLU A 21 -19.88 -4.48 -41.38
CA GLU A 21 -19.47 -5.13 -42.62
C GLU A 21 -20.69 -5.54 -43.48
N ASN A 22 -20.73 -5.06 -44.73
CA ASN A 22 -21.62 -5.50 -45.82
C ASN A 22 -23.14 -5.34 -45.61
N LYS A 23 -23.61 -4.88 -44.44
CA LYS A 23 -25.02 -4.61 -44.11
C LYS A 23 -25.19 -3.52 -43.05
N LYS A 24 -26.35 -2.87 -43.05
CA LYS A 24 -26.81 -1.99 -41.96
C LYS A 24 -26.92 -2.78 -40.64
N CYS A 25 -26.58 -2.14 -39.53
CA CYS A 25 -26.57 -2.76 -38.21
C CYS A 25 -27.58 -2.08 -37.29
N GLU A 26 -28.71 -2.75 -37.05
CA GLU A 26 -29.71 -2.29 -36.08
C GLU A 26 -29.30 -2.63 -34.65
N HIS A 27 -29.38 -1.66 -33.75
CA HIS A 27 -29.15 -1.82 -32.32
C HIS A 27 -30.18 -1.06 -31.47
N ASN A 28 -30.40 -1.56 -30.26
CA ASN A 28 -31.28 -1.00 -29.22
C ASN A 28 -30.52 -0.17 -28.17
N GLY A 29 -29.26 0.18 -28.46
CA GLY A 29 -28.48 1.12 -27.67
C GLY A 29 -27.01 0.74 -27.59
N ILE A 30 -26.16 1.74 -27.44
CA ILE A 30 -24.72 1.61 -27.22
C ILE A 30 -24.41 2.25 -25.87
N LYS A 31 -23.78 1.49 -24.97
CA LYS A 31 -23.44 1.91 -23.61
C LYS A 31 -21.96 1.73 -23.34
N MET A 32 -21.39 2.69 -22.62
CA MET A 32 -20.03 2.62 -22.08
C MET A 32 -20.07 2.57 -20.57
N GLU A 33 -19.29 1.69 -19.99
CA GLU A 33 -19.20 1.52 -18.55
C GLU A 33 -17.74 1.58 -18.10
N LEU A 34 -17.45 2.39 -17.09
CA LEU A 34 -16.21 2.32 -16.32
C LEU A 34 -16.50 1.51 -15.05
N LEU A 35 -15.86 0.36 -14.92
CA LEU A 35 -16.04 -0.58 -13.83
C LEU A 35 -14.76 -0.66 -13.00
N GLY A 36 -14.90 -0.72 -11.68
CA GLY A 36 -13.85 -1.12 -10.75
C GLY A 36 -14.30 -2.37 -10.01
N ILE A 37 -13.51 -3.43 -10.16
CA ILE A 37 -13.87 -4.79 -9.77
C ILE A 37 -12.78 -5.38 -8.88
N ILE A 38 -13.23 -6.01 -7.80
CA ILE A 38 -12.41 -6.90 -6.98
C ILE A 38 -12.87 -8.33 -7.25
N GLU A 39 -11.97 -9.15 -7.79
CA GLU A 39 -12.26 -10.55 -8.13
C GLU A 39 -11.36 -11.52 -7.37
N ASN A 40 -11.93 -12.66 -6.99
CA ASN A 40 -11.20 -13.79 -6.43
C ASN A 40 -11.18 -14.94 -7.44
N ASP A 41 -9.99 -15.28 -7.95
CA ASP A 41 -9.82 -16.29 -9.00
C ASP A 41 -10.33 -17.67 -8.57
N SER A 42 -10.15 -18.02 -7.30
CA SER A 42 -10.48 -19.36 -6.78
C SER A 42 -11.97 -19.54 -6.48
N SER A 43 -12.66 -18.49 -6.05
CA SER A 43 -14.08 -18.54 -5.66
C SER A 43 -15.02 -18.04 -6.75
N LYS A 44 -14.51 -17.47 -7.85
CA LYS A 44 -15.30 -16.74 -8.87
C LYS A 44 -16.21 -15.65 -8.28
N ILE A 45 -15.87 -15.15 -7.09
CA ILE A 45 -16.59 -14.06 -6.45
C ILE A 45 -16.06 -12.77 -7.06
N GLN A 46 -16.99 -11.95 -7.54
CA GLN A 46 -16.71 -10.64 -8.10
C GLN A 46 -17.52 -9.61 -7.31
N LYS A 47 -16.84 -8.56 -6.84
CA LYS A 47 -17.46 -7.40 -6.18
C LYS A 47 -17.12 -6.15 -6.96
N GLU A 48 -18.14 -5.41 -7.38
CA GLU A 48 -17.95 -4.09 -7.96
C GLU A 48 -17.93 -3.03 -6.87
N PHE A 49 -16.91 -2.17 -6.91
CA PHE A 49 -16.78 -1.00 -6.03
C PHE A 49 -16.92 0.32 -6.80
N LEU A 50 -16.83 0.26 -8.13
CA LEU A 50 -17.03 1.39 -9.01
C LEU A 50 -17.85 0.96 -10.23
N ARG A 51 -18.88 1.74 -10.55
CA ARG A 51 -19.63 1.64 -11.81
C ARG A 51 -20.07 3.03 -12.24
N ASN A 52 -19.66 3.44 -13.42
CA ASN A 52 -20.18 4.64 -14.08
C ASN A 52 -20.62 4.27 -15.50
N CYS A 53 -21.82 4.69 -15.90
CA CYS A 53 -22.43 4.31 -17.18
C CYS A 53 -22.77 5.56 -17.99
N ILE A 54 -22.45 5.53 -19.27
CA ILE A 54 -22.79 6.57 -20.25
C ILE A 54 -23.53 5.90 -21.41
N ASP A 55 -24.73 6.42 -21.71
CA ASP A 55 -25.45 6.02 -22.91
C ASP A 55 -24.93 6.85 -24.09
N ILE A 56 -24.25 6.19 -25.03
CA ILE A 56 -23.60 6.82 -26.19
C ILE A 56 -24.60 7.04 -27.31
N CYS A 57 -25.46 6.06 -27.55
CA CYS A 57 -26.48 6.12 -28.58
C CYS A 57 -27.70 5.32 -28.13
N GLY A 58 -28.89 5.85 -28.36
CA GLY A 58 -30.16 5.13 -28.17
C GLY A 58 -30.38 4.06 -29.25
N THR A 59 -31.63 3.61 -29.39
CA THR A 59 -32.01 2.71 -30.48
C THR A 59 -31.78 3.39 -31.83
N ASN A 60 -30.98 2.78 -32.70
CA ASN A 60 -30.63 3.33 -34.00
C ASN A 60 -30.18 2.23 -34.99
N THR A 61 -30.11 2.58 -36.27
CA THR A 61 -29.59 1.73 -37.34
C THR A 61 -28.33 2.36 -37.91
N LEU A 62 -27.18 1.72 -37.69
CA LEU A 62 -25.90 2.16 -38.24
C LEU A 62 -25.84 1.84 -39.74
N SER A 63 -25.31 2.76 -40.53
CA SER A 63 -24.99 2.54 -41.93
C SER A 63 -23.83 1.56 -42.10
N GLU A 64 -23.70 1.02 -43.31
CA GLU A 64 -22.52 0.25 -43.70
C GLU A 64 -21.26 1.14 -43.61
N GLY A 65 -20.14 0.56 -43.14
CA GLY A 65 -18.88 1.29 -42.91
C GLY A 65 -18.54 1.49 -41.43
N ILE A 66 -17.65 2.44 -41.16
CA ILE A 66 -17.14 2.76 -39.81
C ILE A 66 -17.91 3.96 -39.26
N THR A 67 -18.51 3.78 -38.08
CA THR A 67 -19.11 4.88 -37.30
C THR A 67 -18.32 5.05 -36.02
N THR A 68 -18.01 6.28 -35.65
CA THR A 68 -17.21 6.59 -34.46
C THR A 68 -18.03 7.37 -33.44
N TYR A 69 -17.82 7.06 -32.16
CA TYR A 69 -18.47 7.73 -31.04
C TYR A 69 -17.45 8.11 -29.96
N PRO A 70 -17.30 9.39 -29.62
CA PRO A 70 -16.45 9.79 -28.50
C PRO A 70 -17.13 9.42 -27.16
N PHE A 71 -16.32 9.12 -26.16
CA PHE A 71 -16.78 8.97 -24.78
C PHE A 71 -15.82 9.66 -23.82
N THR A 72 -16.34 10.11 -22.69
CA THR A 72 -15.53 10.72 -21.63
C THR A 72 -16.14 10.41 -20.28
N PHE A 73 -15.40 9.66 -19.48
CA PHE A 73 -15.60 9.56 -18.05
C PHE A 73 -14.78 10.69 -17.40
N GLY A 74 -15.46 11.61 -16.71
CA GLY A 74 -14.83 12.76 -16.04
C GLY A 74 -13.88 12.36 -14.90
N LYS A 75 -13.71 13.25 -13.92
CA LYS A 75 -12.88 13.01 -12.73
C LYS A 75 -13.53 12.03 -11.74
N ILE A 76 -13.71 10.78 -12.19
CA ILE A 76 -14.28 9.69 -11.41
C ILE A 76 -13.22 9.14 -10.47
N GLU A 77 -13.56 9.06 -9.18
CA GLU A 77 -12.69 8.58 -8.11
C GLU A 77 -12.35 7.09 -8.28
N LYS A 78 -11.07 6.80 -8.54
CA LYS A 78 -10.52 5.44 -8.62
C LYS A 78 -9.81 5.11 -7.31
N LYS A 79 -10.58 4.66 -6.32
CA LYS A 79 -10.17 4.55 -4.90
C LYS A 79 -8.94 3.69 -4.64
N TYR A 80 -8.83 2.55 -5.33
CA TYR A 80 -7.80 1.54 -5.07
C TYR A 80 -6.79 1.46 -6.20
N ASN A 81 -5.53 1.16 -5.86
CA ASN A 81 -4.53 0.78 -6.86
C ASN A 81 -4.93 -0.53 -7.53
N SER A 82 -4.66 -0.65 -8.83
CA SER A 82 -4.73 -1.94 -9.52
C SER A 82 -3.74 -2.91 -8.89
N TYR A 83 -4.21 -4.13 -8.66
CA TYR A 83 -3.41 -5.17 -8.01
C TYR A 83 -3.71 -6.52 -8.64
N TYR A 84 -2.66 -7.28 -8.95
CA TYR A 84 -2.77 -8.62 -9.53
C TYR A 84 -2.05 -9.61 -8.62
N GLY A 85 -2.79 -10.09 -7.62
CA GLY A 85 -2.30 -11.09 -6.67
C GLY A 85 -2.59 -12.51 -7.12
N ASN A 86 -2.29 -13.44 -6.21
CA ASN A 86 -2.57 -14.87 -6.40
C ASN A 86 -3.98 -15.24 -5.92
N ILE A 87 -4.46 -14.61 -4.83
CA ILE A 87 -5.80 -14.88 -4.31
C ILE A 87 -6.86 -14.04 -5.02
N GLY A 88 -6.52 -12.80 -5.37
CA GLY A 88 -7.47 -11.87 -5.94
C GLY A 88 -6.82 -10.70 -6.66
N ARG A 89 -7.66 -9.97 -7.38
CA ARG A 89 -7.24 -8.87 -8.24
C ARG A 89 -8.15 -7.66 -8.04
N ILE A 90 -7.56 -6.47 -8.16
CA ILE A 90 -8.26 -5.19 -8.24
C ILE A 90 -8.05 -4.68 -9.66
N ARG A 91 -9.13 -4.54 -10.42
CA ARG A 91 -9.10 -4.26 -11.86
C ARG A 91 -10.03 -3.10 -12.19
N TYR A 92 -9.65 -2.34 -13.21
CA TYR A 92 -10.49 -1.31 -13.80
C TYR A 92 -10.72 -1.64 -15.27
N ILE A 93 -11.98 -1.62 -15.69
CA ILE A 93 -12.39 -2.06 -17.01
C ILE A 93 -13.26 -0.98 -17.66
N ILE A 94 -12.92 -0.63 -18.89
CA ILE A 94 -13.79 0.10 -19.80
C ILE A 94 -14.54 -0.93 -20.63
N LYS A 95 -15.86 -0.93 -20.52
CA LYS A 95 -16.74 -1.89 -21.16
C LYS A 95 -17.68 -1.20 -22.13
N CYS A 96 -17.61 -1.57 -23.40
CA CYS A 96 -18.58 -1.20 -24.41
C CYS A 96 -19.62 -2.32 -24.54
N THR A 97 -20.89 -1.97 -24.43
CA THR A 97 -22.02 -2.87 -24.65
C THR A 97 -22.87 -2.33 -25.81
N ILE A 98 -23.04 -3.14 -26.85
CA ILE A 98 -24.01 -2.87 -27.92
C ILE A 98 -25.18 -3.85 -27.75
N GLN A 99 -26.36 -3.31 -27.46
CA GLN A 99 -27.57 -4.08 -27.31
C GLN A 99 -28.17 -4.38 -28.69
N ARG A 100 -27.97 -5.57 -29.23
CA ARG A 100 -28.71 -6.07 -30.42
C ARG A 100 -29.63 -7.24 -30.02
N PHE A 101 -30.04 -8.04 -31.00
CA PHE A 101 -30.68 -9.34 -30.74
C PHE A 101 -29.80 -10.24 -29.86
N SER A 102 -28.49 -10.23 -30.09
CA SER A 102 -27.47 -10.74 -29.16
C SER A 102 -26.62 -9.58 -28.64
N LYS A 103 -26.30 -9.59 -27.34
CA LYS A 103 -25.48 -8.56 -26.70
C LYS A 103 -24.03 -8.69 -27.17
N ILE A 104 -23.48 -7.63 -27.73
CA ILE A 104 -22.04 -7.56 -28.09
C ILE A 104 -21.33 -6.79 -26.97
N ILE A 105 -20.25 -7.37 -26.44
CA ILE A 105 -19.47 -6.79 -25.35
C ILE A 105 -18.00 -6.73 -25.76
N LYS A 106 -17.37 -5.57 -25.57
CA LYS A 106 -15.93 -5.40 -25.67
C LYS A 106 -15.40 -4.77 -24.40
N GLU A 107 -14.33 -5.32 -23.85
CA GLU A 107 -13.72 -4.86 -22.60
C GLU A 107 -12.24 -4.53 -22.85
N ILE A 108 -11.79 -3.43 -22.24
CA ILE A 108 -10.40 -2.99 -22.23
C ILE A 108 -10.04 -2.69 -20.77
N GLU A 109 -8.89 -3.19 -20.35
CA GLU A 109 -8.39 -3.00 -19.00
C GLU A 109 -7.50 -1.77 -18.91
N ILE A 110 -7.61 -1.04 -17.79
CA ILE A 110 -6.75 0.09 -17.44
C ILE A 110 -6.12 -0.16 -16.07
N GLY A 111 -4.91 0.36 -15.87
CA GLY A 111 -4.20 0.32 -14.59
C GLY A 111 -4.44 1.59 -13.80
N VAL A 112 -4.57 1.47 -12.48
CA VAL A 112 -4.66 2.61 -11.57
C VAL A 112 -3.50 2.58 -10.59
N ILE A 113 -2.77 3.68 -10.49
CA ILE A 113 -1.70 3.89 -9.52
C ILE A 113 -1.91 5.26 -8.89
N ASN A 114 -2.35 5.27 -7.64
CA ASN A 114 -2.56 6.42 -6.80
C ASN A 114 -1.32 6.70 -5.96
N LYS A 115 -1.16 7.96 -5.61
CA LYS A 115 -0.10 8.40 -4.70
C LYS A 115 -0.38 7.86 -3.31
N SER A 116 0.67 7.35 -2.67
CA SER A 116 0.60 6.99 -1.26
C SER A 116 0.50 8.27 -0.42
N PRO A 117 -0.21 8.26 0.73
CA PRO A 117 -0.15 9.36 1.68
C PRO A 117 1.27 9.51 2.22
N HIS A 118 1.59 10.71 2.70
CA HIS A 118 2.92 11.00 3.23
C HIS A 118 3.27 10.08 4.41
N ARG A 119 4.53 9.63 4.44
CA ARG A 119 5.04 8.74 5.50
C ARG A 119 4.99 9.42 6.86
N ILE A 120 4.29 8.80 7.81
CA ILE A 120 4.38 9.14 9.23
C ILE A 120 5.27 8.11 9.90
N LYS A 121 6.46 8.53 10.35
CA LYS A 121 7.36 7.66 11.12
C LYS A 121 6.75 7.39 12.50
N LYS A 122 6.59 6.12 12.81
CA LYS A 122 6.13 5.66 14.13
C LYS A 122 6.95 4.43 14.51
N SER A 123 7.82 4.58 15.51
CA SER A 123 8.59 3.47 16.05
C SER A 123 7.66 2.41 16.66
N PHE A 124 8.18 1.20 16.74
CA PHE A 124 7.49 0.10 17.39
C PHE A 124 8.45 -0.66 18.29
N GLU A 125 8.01 -0.88 19.51
CA GLU A 125 8.75 -1.58 20.53
C GLU A 125 7.87 -2.67 21.15
N THR A 126 8.46 -3.83 21.39
CA THR A 126 7.76 -4.93 22.06
C THR A 126 8.74 -5.76 22.88
N THR A 127 8.22 -6.40 23.93
CA THR A 127 8.99 -7.32 24.77
C THR A 127 8.61 -8.76 24.45
N LEU A 128 9.58 -9.55 24.03
CA LEU A 128 9.46 -10.99 23.89
C LEU A 128 9.81 -11.63 25.23
N THR A 129 8.89 -12.39 25.83
CA THR A 129 9.09 -12.97 27.17
C THR A 129 9.52 -14.43 27.14
N ARG A 130 9.40 -15.09 25.98
CA ARG A 130 9.76 -16.50 25.77
C ARG A 130 10.36 -16.68 24.37
N PRO A 131 11.37 -17.55 24.18
CA PRO A 131 12.06 -18.32 25.22
C PRO A 131 12.98 -17.45 26.11
N ILE A 132 13.56 -16.39 25.54
CA ILE A 132 14.47 -15.44 26.19
C ILE A 132 13.76 -14.10 26.33
N LEU A 133 13.99 -13.39 27.45
CA LEU A 133 13.47 -12.03 27.63
C LEU A 133 14.28 -11.07 26.77
N MET A 134 13.65 -10.49 25.75
CA MET A 134 14.29 -9.58 24.81
C MET A 134 13.37 -8.40 24.52
N HIS A 135 13.95 -7.21 24.37
CA HIS A 135 13.27 -6.06 23.78
C HIS A 135 13.59 -6.02 22.29
N PHE A 136 12.55 -5.87 21.49
CA PHE A 136 12.67 -5.65 20.05
C PHE A 136 12.14 -4.28 19.70
N ALA A 137 12.89 -3.57 18.87
CA ALA A 137 12.52 -2.26 18.38
C ALA A 137 12.77 -2.12 16.89
N VAL A 138 11.92 -1.36 16.21
CA VAL A 138 12.12 -0.88 14.84
C VAL A 138 11.86 0.62 14.77
N GLU A 139 12.63 1.31 13.94
CA GLU A 139 12.53 2.78 13.77
C GLU A 139 11.14 3.19 13.26
N SER A 140 10.52 2.34 12.45
CA SER A 140 9.18 2.60 11.90
C SER A 140 8.35 1.32 11.75
N ILE A 141 7.05 1.48 11.58
CA ILE A 141 6.13 0.44 11.06
C ILE A 141 5.65 0.76 9.65
N THR A 142 6.05 1.90 9.09
CA THR A 142 5.69 2.32 7.73
C THR A 142 6.96 2.58 6.91
N TYR A 143 7.07 1.89 5.78
CA TYR A 143 8.25 1.90 4.91
C TYR A 143 7.85 2.02 3.45
N GLU A 144 8.71 2.63 2.64
CA GLU A 144 8.60 2.57 1.20
C GLU A 144 9.09 1.22 0.64
N VAL A 145 8.70 0.89 -0.58
CA VAL A 145 9.12 -0.37 -1.24
C VAL A 145 10.64 -0.50 -1.42
N ASN A 146 11.40 0.58 -1.35
CA ASN A 146 12.86 0.67 -1.50
C ASN A 146 13.59 1.02 -0.19
N ASP A 147 12.88 1.06 0.94
CA ASP A 147 13.46 1.39 2.24
C ASP A 147 14.27 0.23 2.84
N ILE A 148 14.96 0.55 3.95
CA ILE A 148 15.60 -0.41 4.84
C ILE A 148 14.86 -0.37 6.17
N ILE A 149 14.56 -1.55 6.73
CA ILE A 149 14.05 -1.67 8.09
C ILE A 149 15.26 -1.68 9.03
N HIS A 150 15.39 -0.61 9.79
CA HIS A 150 16.36 -0.49 10.89
C HIS A 150 15.71 -0.94 12.19
N GLY A 151 16.42 -1.80 12.94
CA GLY A 151 15.95 -2.22 14.25
C GLY A 151 17.02 -2.81 15.14
N LEU A 152 16.59 -3.13 16.35
CA LEU A 152 17.40 -3.55 17.47
C LEU A 152 16.74 -4.73 18.19
N LEU A 153 17.56 -5.66 18.64
CA LEU A 153 17.23 -6.64 19.67
C LEU A 153 18.14 -6.40 20.90
N LYS A 154 17.57 -6.05 22.06
CA LYS A 154 18.28 -6.00 23.35
C LYS A 154 17.90 -7.21 24.18
N VAL A 155 18.87 -8.06 24.51
CA VAL A 155 18.64 -9.25 25.33
C VAL A 155 18.73 -8.85 26.80
N VAL A 156 17.65 -9.06 27.55
CA VAL A 156 17.60 -8.66 28.97
C VAL A 156 18.14 -9.76 29.87
N THR A 157 17.76 -11.01 29.61
CA THR A 157 18.31 -12.15 30.36
C THR A 157 18.28 -13.40 29.51
N SER A 158 19.46 -14.01 29.34
CA SER A 158 19.63 -15.31 28.70
C SER A 158 19.81 -16.46 29.70
N LYS A 159 19.70 -16.17 31.01
CA LYS A 159 19.82 -17.14 32.09
C LYS A 159 18.88 -18.33 31.81
N ASN A 160 19.46 -19.50 31.59
CA ASN A 160 18.84 -20.83 31.41
C ASN A 160 18.83 -21.44 29.99
N TYR A 161 19.49 -20.86 28.98
CA TYR A 161 19.64 -21.52 27.67
C TYR A 161 21.08 -21.94 27.38
N SER A 162 21.30 -23.25 27.18
CA SER A 162 22.56 -23.77 26.63
C SER A 162 22.58 -23.61 25.11
N SER A 163 23.78 -23.54 24.52
CA SER A 163 24.01 -23.68 23.06
C SER A 163 23.46 -25.00 22.48
N ASP A 164 23.14 -25.94 23.35
CA ASP A 164 22.49 -27.20 23.00
C ASP A 164 20.98 -27.07 22.80
N ILE A 165 20.37 -25.95 23.19
CA ILE A 165 18.92 -25.71 23.09
C ILE A 165 18.63 -24.58 22.12
N PHE A 166 19.39 -23.49 22.17
CA PHE A 166 19.17 -22.32 21.33
C PHE A 166 20.03 -22.37 20.06
N THR A 167 19.41 -22.13 18.90
CA THR A 167 20.08 -22.25 17.60
C THR A 167 20.35 -20.90 16.96
N SER A 168 19.29 -20.13 16.70
CA SER A 168 19.39 -18.86 15.98
C SER A 168 18.17 -17.99 16.22
N ILE A 169 18.32 -16.70 15.90
CA ILE A 169 17.23 -15.75 15.76
C ILE A 169 17.16 -15.36 14.30
N ASN A 170 16.01 -15.60 13.67
CA ASN A 170 15.75 -15.23 12.29
C ASN A 170 14.66 -14.17 12.23
N LEU A 171 14.82 -13.18 11.34
CA LEU A 171 13.78 -12.25 10.97
C LEU A 171 13.24 -12.61 9.59
N GLU A 172 11.93 -12.75 9.48
CA GLU A 172 11.24 -13.04 8.22
C GLU A 172 10.26 -11.92 7.89
N LEU A 173 10.31 -11.42 6.65
CA LEU A 173 9.24 -10.57 6.12
C LEU A 173 8.24 -11.46 5.37
N ILE A 174 7.00 -11.49 5.83
CA ILE A 174 5.92 -12.25 5.22
C ILE A 174 4.89 -11.32 4.60
N LYS A 175 4.50 -11.64 3.36
CA LYS A 175 3.38 -11.04 2.64
C LYS A 175 2.13 -11.89 2.84
N LYS A 176 1.04 -11.32 3.33
CA LYS A 176 -0.26 -11.99 3.48
C LYS A 176 -1.29 -11.35 2.56
N GLU A 177 -1.79 -12.12 1.59
CA GLU A 177 -2.98 -11.78 0.81
C GLU A 177 -4.21 -12.37 1.50
N ILE A 178 -5.18 -11.54 1.87
CA ILE A 178 -6.38 -11.98 2.59
C ILE A 178 -7.60 -11.50 1.84
N PHE A 179 -8.45 -12.43 1.41
CA PHE A 179 -9.75 -12.17 0.83
C PHE A 179 -10.83 -12.71 1.76
N SER A 180 -11.49 -11.81 2.47
CA SER A 180 -12.55 -12.13 3.41
C SER A 180 -13.88 -11.58 2.92
N THR A 181 -14.88 -12.43 2.93
CA THR A 181 -16.29 -12.12 2.69
C THR A 181 -17.10 -12.70 3.83
N GLU A 182 -18.36 -12.29 3.98
CA GLU A 182 -19.24 -12.78 5.05
C GLU A 182 -19.30 -14.32 5.15
N LYS A 183 -19.08 -15.03 4.04
CA LYS A 183 -19.20 -16.50 3.95
C LYS A 183 -17.87 -17.22 3.78
N ILE A 184 -16.85 -16.56 3.22
CA ILE A 184 -15.59 -17.20 2.81
C ILE A 184 -14.43 -16.28 3.18
N THR A 185 -13.47 -16.83 3.93
CA THR A 185 -12.16 -16.22 4.15
C THR A 185 -11.09 -17.11 3.53
N LYS A 186 -10.26 -16.51 2.67
CA LYS A 186 -9.08 -17.15 2.07
C LYS A 186 -7.87 -16.30 2.40
N GLU A 187 -6.79 -16.96 2.78
CA GLU A 187 -5.52 -16.33 3.11
C GLU A 187 -4.38 -17.07 2.42
N LEU A 188 -3.42 -16.32 1.90
CA LEU A 188 -2.17 -16.83 1.36
C LEU A 188 -1.03 -16.03 1.98
N SER A 189 -0.25 -16.72 2.81
CA SER A 189 1.00 -16.21 3.36
C SER A 189 2.17 -16.64 2.47
N LYS A 190 3.02 -15.70 2.08
CA LYS A 190 4.24 -15.93 1.30
C LYS A 190 5.42 -15.23 1.98
N LYS A 191 6.47 -16.00 2.27
CA LYS A 191 7.76 -15.45 2.74
C LYS A 191 8.45 -14.67 1.60
N ILE A 192 8.86 -13.44 1.89
CA ILE A 192 9.52 -12.54 0.93
C ILE A 192 11.04 -12.60 1.09
N ILE A 193 11.51 -12.47 2.33
CA ILE A 193 12.92 -12.50 2.70
C ILE A 193 13.05 -13.04 4.13
N GLU A 194 14.20 -13.65 4.41
CA GLU A 194 14.62 -14.13 5.72
C GLU A 194 16.08 -13.75 5.93
N ILE A 195 16.42 -13.27 7.13
CA ILE A 195 17.79 -13.07 7.58
C ILE A 195 18.02 -13.76 8.92
N GLU A 196 19.18 -14.35 9.10
CA GLU A 196 19.67 -14.83 10.40
C GLU A 196 20.33 -13.64 11.10
N VAL A 197 19.72 -13.15 12.17
CA VAL A 197 20.22 -11.99 12.94
C VAL A 197 21.24 -12.41 13.97
N LEU A 198 21.03 -13.58 14.59
CA LEU A 198 21.97 -14.15 15.55
C LEU A 198 22.06 -15.65 15.34
N LYS A 199 23.27 -16.19 15.44
CA LYS A 199 23.54 -17.62 15.49
C LYS A 199 24.20 -17.98 16.81
N GLY A 200 23.62 -18.93 17.52
CA GLY A 200 24.03 -19.28 18.88
C GLY A 200 23.24 -18.52 19.95
N VAL A 201 23.55 -18.79 21.22
CA VAL A 201 22.83 -18.22 22.36
C VAL A 201 23.26 -16.76 22.55
N PRO A 202 22.32 -15.81 22.70
CA PRO A 202 22.68 -14.44 23.04
C PRO A 202 23.23 -14.33 24.46
N GLU A 203 24.13 -13.37 24.65
CA GLU A 203 24.61 -12.98 25.98
C GLU A 203 23.55 -12.11 26.69
N SER A 204 23.60 -12.09 28.03
CA SER A 204 22.73 -11.18 28.78
C SER A 204 23.22 -9.75 28.59
N ASP A 205 22.30 -8.81 28.42
CA ASP A 205 22.55 -7.40 28.08
C ASP A 205 23.18 -7.17 26.69
N GLU A 206 23.18 -8.20 25.81
CA GLU A 206 23.65 -8.08 24.43
C GLU A 206 22.69 -7.23 23.58
N ILE A 207 23.25 -6.33 22.77
CA ILE A 207 22.54 -5.45 21.85
C ILE A 207 22.89 -5.87 20.43
N ILE A 208 21.89 -6.31 19.67
CA ILE A 208 22.05 -6.84 18.31
C ILE A 208 21.28 -5.94 17.34
N PRO A 209 21.96 -5.00 16.64
CA PRO A 209 21.33 -4.20 15.60
C PRO A 209 21.16 -5.02 14.32
N PHE A 210 20.12 -4.73 13.54
CA PHE A 210 19.90 -5.34 12.24
C PHE A 210 19.40 -4.34 11.21
N ASN A 211 19.74 -4.62 9.95
CA ASN A 211 19.26 -3.90 8.78
C ASN A 211 18.64 -4.90 7.80
N LEU A 212 17.34 -4.79 7.55
CA LEU A 212 16.63 -5.62 6.58
C LEU A 212 16.28 -4.79 5.35
N ILE A 213 17.03 -5.01 4.26
CA ILE A 213 16.83 -4.31 2.98
C ILE A 213 15.58 -4.87 2.28
N LEU A 214 14.63 -3.99 1.96
CA LEU A 214 13.38 -4.40 1.33
C LEU A 214 13.59 -4.73 -0.16
N PRO A 215 13.20 -5.93 -0.63
CA PRO A 215 13.37 -6.30 -2.03
C PRO A 215 12.25 -5.68 -2.89
N THR A 216 12.47 -4.46 -3.38
CA THR A 216 11.48 -3.63 -4.11
C THR A 216 10.69 -4.38 -5.18
N GLU A 217 11.34 -5.23 -5.97
CA GLU A 217 10.70 -5.99 -7.07
C GLU A 217 9.64 -6.99 -6.59
N LYS A 218 9.69 -7.41 -5.31
CA LYS A 218 8.78 -8.39 -4.72
C LYS A 218 7.66 -7.75 -3.90
N LEU A 219 7.67 -6.42 -3.76
CA LEU A 219 6.77 -5.68 -2.88
C LEU A 219 5.70 -4.94 -3.68
N SER A 220 4.55 -4.79 -3.05
CA SER A 220 3.46 -3.96 -3.52
C SER A 220 2.91 -3.18 -2.33
N PRO A 221 2.32 -1.99 -2.54
CA PRO A 221 1.77 -1.22 -1.44
C PRO A 221 0.74 -2.01 -0.65
N SER A 222 0.80 -1.91 0.68
CA SER A 222 -0.23 -2.44 1.56
C SER A 222 -1.57 -1.77 1.25
N PHE A 223 -2.65 -2.54 1.31
CA PHE A 223 -3.99 -2.00 1.16
C PHE A 223 -5.01 -2.84 1.92
N LYS A 224 -6.15 -2.23 2.24
CA LYS A 224 -7.32 -2.90 2.77
C LYS A 224 -8.56 -2.26 2.15
N THR A 225 -9.38 -3.08 1.48
CA THR A 225 -10.61 -2.63 0.83
C THR A 225 -11.82 -2.90 1.71
N ILE A 226 -12.87 -2.11 1.54
CA ILE A 226 -14.17 -2.30 2.22
C ILE A 226 -14.81 -3.63 1.78
N GLU A 227 -14.55 -4.03 0.54
CA GLU A 227 -15.03 -5.28 -0.07
C GLU A 227 -14.37 -6.53 0.54
N GLY A 228 -13.38 -6.34 1.42
CA GLY A 228 -12.75 -7.37 2.24
C GLY A 228 -11.52 -8.01 1.61
N PHE A 229 -10.89 -7.33 0.64
CA PHE A 229 -9.60 -7.75 0.11
C PHE A 229 -8.47 -6.90 0.71
N SER A 230 -7.40 -7.55 1.16
CA SER A 230 -6.26 -6.83 1.73
C SER A 230 -4.95 -7.50 1.40
N LEU A 231 -3.92 -6.66 1.34
CA LEU A 231 -2.53 -7.04 1.26
C LEU A 231 -1.81 -6.46 2.47
N GLN A 232 -1.25 -7.35 3.29
CA GLN A 232 -0.61 -7.00 4.56
C GLN A 232 0.81 -7.58 4.61
N TYR A 233 1.70 -6.89 5.32
CA TYR A 233 3.06 -7.37 5.57
C TYR A 233 3.29 -7.52 7.06
N PHE A 234 4.04 -8.55 7.42
CA PHE A 234 4.40 -8.83 8.81
C PHE A 234 5.89 -9.11 8.89
N LEU A 235 6.57 -8.43 9.81
CA LEU A 235 7.90 -8.80 10.24
C LEU A 235 7.76 -9.81 11.38
N ILE A 236 8.31 -10.99 11.19
CA ILE A 236 8.23 -12.09 12.14
C ILE A 236 9.60 -12.34 12.74
N ILE A 237 9.66 -12.33 14.06
CA ILE A 237 10.83 -12.76 14.82
C ILE A 237 10.64 -14.24 15.14
N ASN A 238 11.48 -15.08 14.56
CA ASN A 238 11.52 -16.51 14.83
C ASN A 238 12.73 -16.82 15.70
N VAL A 239 12.49 -17.39 16.88
CA VAL A 239 13.57 -17.92 17.71
C VAL A 239 13.59 -19.44 17.55
N HIS A 240 14.69 -19.95 17.01
CA HIS A 240 14.87 -21.37 16.73
C HIS A 240 15.51 -22.09 17.91
N LEU A 241 14.86 -23.16 18.35
CA LEU A 241 15.34 -24.05 19.40
C LEU A 241 15.50 -25.46 18.82
N LYS A 242 16.55 -26.19 19.22
CA LYS A 242 16.90 -27.52 18.66
C LYS A 242 15.78 -28.56 18.79
N ASP A 243 14.97 -28.51 19.85
CA ASP A 243 13.99 -29.56 20.20
C ASP A 243 12.59 -29.03 20.58
N THR A 244 12.29 -27.74 20.38
CA THR A 244 11.03 -27.11 20.82
C THR A 244 10.38 -26.25 19.74
N SER A 245 9.08 -25.97 19.92
CA SER A 245 8.32 -25.09 19.03
C SER A 245 8.97 -23.70 18.94
N ASN A 246 9.29 -23.26 17.72
CA ASN A 246 9.78 -21.90 17.47
C ASN A 246 8.78 -20.88 18.03
N SER A 247 9.26 -19.94 18.86
CA SER A 247 8.42 -18.80 19.24
C SER A 247 8.34 -17.83 18.07
N LYS A 248 7.14 -17.36 17.76
CA LYS A 248 6.89 -16.38 16.70
C LYS A 248 6.21 -15.15 17.27
N THR A 249 6.75 -13.99 16.96
CA THR A 249 6.10 -12.70 17.24
C THR A 249 5.93 -11.98 15.91
N GLU A 250 4.68 -11.65 15.57
CA GLU A 250 4.35 -10.95 14.32
C GLU A 250 4.16 -9.46 14.57
N ILE A 251 4.79 -8.64 13.75
CA ILE A 251 4.73 -7.18 13.83
C ILE A 251 4.18 -6.66 12.51
N PRO A 252 3.04 -5.94 12.50
CA PRO A 252 2.45 -5.45 11.27
C PRO A 252 3.34 -4.35 10.66
N ILE A 253 3.63 -4.49 9.38
CA ILE A 253 4.39 -3.52 8.58
C ILE A 253 3.50 -2.98 7.46
N ASN A 254 3.50 -1.66 7.32
CA ASN A 254 2.81 -0.96 6.25
C ASN A 254 3.82 -0.59 5.15
N ILE A 255 3.59 -1.05 3.92
CA ILE A 255 4.44 -0.74 2.76
C ILE A 255 3.74 0.30 1.90
N LEU A 256 4.44 1.39 1.59
CA LEU A 256 4.00 2.48 0.72
C LEU A 256 4.79 2.46 -0.59
N LYS A 257 4.25 3.12 -1.60
CA LYS A 257 4.98 3.44 -2.84
C LYS A 257 4.75 4.91 -3.15
N GLU A 258 5.75 5.73 -2.85
CA GLU A 258 5.82 7.11 -3.34
C GLU A 258 6.34 7.08 -4.79
N GLU A 259 5.87 7.99 -5.65
CA GLU A 259 6.57 8.24 -6.91
C GLU A 259 7.94 8.81 -6.57
N GLN A 260 9.00 8.32 -7.22
CA GLN A 260 10.35 8.84 -7.05
C GLN A 260 10.36 10.37 -7.26
N THR A 261 10.29 11.11 -6.16
CA THR A 261 11.02 12.36 -6.10
C THR A 261 12.48 11.98 -5.94
N LYS A 262 13.31 12.64 -6.75
CA LYS A 262 14.74 12.38 -6.91
C LYS A 262 15.39 12.03 -5.57
N ILE A 263 16.31 11.06 -5.62
CA ILE A 263 17.35 10.86 -4.62
C ILE A 263 18.01 12.23 -4.39
N LEU A 264 17.54 12.94 -3.36
CA LEU A 264 18.37 13.86 -2.62
C LEU A 264 19.14 12.93 -1.68
N PHE A 265 20.42 12.78 -1.95
CA PHE A 265 21.36 12.34 -0.93
C PHE A 265 21.25 13.34 0.21
N ASP A 266 20.42 13.02 1.20
CA ASP A 266 20.45 13.70 2.48
C ASP A 266 21.60 13.07 3.26
N GLU A 267 22.62 13.86 3.57
CA GLU A 267 23.85 13.44 4.26
C GLU A 267 23.63 13.07 5.74
N LYS A 268 22.40 12.73 6.15
CA LYS A 268 22.07 12.23 7.48
C LYS A 268 21.76 10.74 7.49
N MET A 269 22.70 9.93 7.00
CA MET A 269 22.79 8.51 7.37
C MET A 269 23.46 8.38 8.74
N ASN A 270 22.77 8.81 9.80
CA ASN A 270 23.19 8.61 11.20
C ASN A 270 22.03 8.25 12.16
N GLY A 271 20.88 7.80 11.64
CA GLY A 271 19.70 7.51 12.47
C GLY A 271 19.91 6.41 13.52
N MET A 272 20.73 5.38 13.23
CA MET A 272 21.00 4.31 14.21
C MET A 272 21.92 4.77 15.35
N LEU A 273 22.85 5.70 15.09
CA LEU A 273 23.75 6.27 16.10
C LEU A 273 23.02 7.30 16.97
N GLU A 274 22.18 8.16 16.37
CA GLU A 274 21.35 9.11 17.10
C GLU A 274 20.32 8.40 17.99
N TRP A 275 19.76 7.26 17.55
CA TRP A 275 18.82 6.48 18.35
C TRP A 275 19.48 5.70 19.50
N LEU A 276 20.71 5.18 19.30
CA LEU A 276 21.51 4.58 20.38
C LEU A 276 21.89 5.63 21.44
N ASP A 277 22.29 6.84 21.03
CA ASP A 277 22.56 7.98 21.93
C ASP A 277 21.31 8.44 22.70
N GLU A 278 20.11 8.28 22.12
CA GLU A 278 18.85 8.55 22.82
C GLU A 278 18.51 7.46 23.83
N MET A 279 18.75 6.17 23.52
CA MET A 279 18.51 5.08 24.48
C MET A 279 19.41 5.17 25.72
N ASP A 280 20.66 5.61 25.59
CA ASP A 280 21.57 5.82 26.73
C ASP A 280 21.06 6.91 27.70
N LYS A 281 20.27 7.89 27.22
CA LYS A 281 19.66 8.92 28.08
C LYS A 281 18.48 8.41 28.91
N PHE A 282 17.89 7.26 28.56
CA PHE A 282 16.79 6.66 29.31
C PHE A 282 17.24 5.75 30.45
N GLU A 283 18.54 5.42 30.56
CA GLU A 283 19.09 4.69 31.71
C GLU A 283 19.35 5.58 32.95
N GLU A 284 19.24 6.92 32.83
CA GLU A 284 19.25 7.86 33.97
C GLU A 284 17.83 8.24 34.44
N ILE A 285 17.04 7.27 34.91
CA ILE A 285 15.84 7.57 35.71
C ILE A 285 16.05 7.02 37.12
N ILE A 286 16.46 7.91 38.02
CA ILE A 286 16.53 7.63 39.46
C ILE A 286 15.10 7.37 39.97
N PRO A 287 14.86 6.37 40.84
CA PRO A 287 13.52 6.10 41.35
C PRO A 287 13.02 7.30 42.15
N GLN A 288 11.93 7.93 41.70
CA GLN A 288 11.23 8.94 42.49
C GLN A 288 10.20 8.24 43.38
N ASP A 289 10.38 8.36 44.69
CA ASP A 289 9.44 7.88 45.71
C ASP A 289 8.05 8.51 45.47
N PHE A 290 7.03 7.65 45.33
CA PHE A 290 5.65 8.09 45.26
C PHE A 290 5.17 8.50 46.65
N GLY A 291 5.37 9.78 47.00
CA GLY A 291 4.62 10.46 48.05
C GLY A 291 3.25 10.89 47.53
N GLU A 292 2.19 10.48 48.22
CA GLU A 292 0.79 10.76 47.93
C GLU A 292 0.53 12.24 47.60
N THR A 293 -0.18 12.52 46.50
CA THR A 293 -0.69 13.87 46.21
C THR A 293 -2.22 13.87 46.20
N PRO A 294 -2.87 14.77 46.96
CA PRO A 294 -4.31 14.98 46.89
C PRO A 294 -4.69 15.89 45.70
N LEU A 295 -5.89 15.66 45.18
CA LEU A 295 -6.52 16.38 44.06
C LEU A 295 -6.79 17.87 44.40
N ILE A 296 -6.44 18.79 43.50
CA ILE A 296 -6.97 20.16 43.47
C ILE A 296 -7.36 20.56 42.03
N LYS A 297 -8.53 21.21 41.90
CA LYS A 297 -9.16 21.76 40.68
C LYS A 297 -8.80 23.24 40.43
N GLN A 298 -8.89 23.64 39.14
CA GLN A 298 -8.99 25.00 38.56
C GLN A 298 -7.71 25.85 38.60
N SER A 299 -7.35 26.69 37.62
CA SER A 299 -8.10 27.50 36.64
C SER A 299 -7.24 27.89 35.40
N LEU A 300 -7.91 28.54 34.43
CA LEU A 300 -7.46 29.08 33.13
C LEU A 300 -6.13 29.87 33.13
N ASP A 301 -5.38 29.76 32.02
CA ASP A 301 -4.89 30.92 31.24
C ASP A 301 -4.47 30.50 29.81
N GLU A 302 -4.62 31.47 28.90
CA GLU A 302 -4.63 31.41 27.42
C GLU A 302 -3.25 31.14 26.78
N PHE A 303 -3.22 30.44 25.65
CA PHE A 303 -2.09 30.45 24.71
C PHE A 303 -2.56 30.88 23.31
N ASN A 304 -1.95 31.98 22.83
CA ASN A 304 -2.14 32.55 21.49
C ASN A 304 -1.54 31.64 20.41
N ASN A 305 -2.31 31.35 19.36
CA ASN A 305 -1.81 30.78 18.11
C ASN A 305 -1.19 31.90 17.25
N VAL A 306 0.03 31.67 16.75
CA VAL A 306 0.62 32.44 15.66
C VAL A 306 0.31 31.67 14.37
N GLU A 307 -0.57 32.21 13.52
CA GLU A 307 -0.76 31.75 12.14
C GLU A 307 0.16 32.56 11.22
N GLU A 308 1.10 31.91 10.54
CA GLU A 308 1.78 32.48 9.37
C GLU A 308 0.86 32.38 8.16
N PHE A 309 0.54 33.51 7.53
CA PHE A 309 -0.21 33.57 6.28
C PHE A 309 0.76 33.72 5.10
N ASP A 310 0.79 32.72 4.20
CA ASP A 310 1.43 32.87 2.89
C ASP A 310 0.70 33.92 2.05
N SER A 311 1.47 34.71 1.28
CA SER A 311 0.92 35.85 0.56
C SER A 311 0.07 35.42 -0.64
N LEU A 312 -1.02 36.15 -0.88
CA LEU A 312 -1.98 35.92 -1.99
C LEU A 312 -1.33 35.96 -3.39
N HIS A 313 -0.10 36.46 -3.50
CA HIS A 313 0.65 36.51 -4.74
C HIS A 313 1.27 35.15 -5.08
N ASP A 314 1.78 34.44 -4.06
CA ASP A 314 2.46 33.15 -4.20
C ASP A 314 1.48 32.04 -4.61
N LEU A 315 0.24 32.11 -4.10
CA LEU A 315 -0.83 31.20 -4.49
C LEU A 315 -1.27 31.37 -5.95
N LYS A 316 -1.25 32.61 -6.49
CA LYS A 316 -1.60 32.87 -7.89
C LYS A 316 -0.53 32.42 -8.86
N GLU A 317 0.74 32.60 -8.52
CA GLU A 317 1.85 32.15 -9.36
C GLU A 317 1.91 30.61 -9.44
N ALA A 318 1.59 29.92 -8.34
CA ALA A 318 1.45 28.47 -8.31
C ALA A 318 0.27 27.97 -9.16
N GLU A 319 -0.88 28.67 -9.13
CA GLU A 319 -2.04 28.31 -9.97
C GLU A 319 -1.80 28.53 -11.47
N GLU A 320 -1.04 29.57 -11.87
CA GLU A 320 -0.70 29.81 -13.27
C GLU A 320 0.29 28.77 -13.82
N LYS A 321 1.30 28.36 -13.02
CA LYS A 321 2.22 27.27 -13.38
C LYS A 321 1.51 25.92 -13.52
N LEU A 322 0.51 25.63 -12.67
CA LEU A 322 -0.31 24.42 -12.78
C LEU A 322 -1.21 24.40 -14.04
N LYS A 323 -1.62 25.57 -14.55
CA LYS A 323 -2.43 25.68 -15.77
C LYS A 323 -1.60 25.54 -17.04
N SER A 324 -0.34 26.00 -17.05
CA SER A 324 0.53 25.85 -18.23
C SER A 324 0.98 24.40 -18.46
N ASP A 325 1.20 23.65 -17.38
CA ASP A 325 1.67 22.26 -17.47
C ASP A 325 0.56 21.27 -17.88
N ALA A 326 -0.71 21.67 -17.76
CA ALA A 326 -1.88 20.84 -18.09
C ALA A 326 -2.21 20.75 -19.61
N CYS A 327 -1.43 21.38 -20.50
CA CYS A 327 -1.71 21.42 -21.94
C CYS A 327 -0.84 20.50 -22.83
N LEU A 328 -0.11 19.53 -22.26
CA LEU A 328 0.61 18.54 -23.06
C LEU A 328 -0.31 17.38 -23.49
N ILE A 329 -1.03 17.59 -24.58
CA ILE A 329 -1.79 16.55 -25.29
C ILE A 329 -0.79 15.52 -25.85
N LYS A 330 -0.72 14.33 -25.25
CA LYS A 330 -0.05 13.18 -25.86
C LYS A 330 -0.95 12.57 -26.93
N LYS A 331 -0.65 12.87 -28.20
CA LYS A 331 -1.19 12.14 -29.35
C LYS A 331 -0.34 10.88 -29.55
N VAL A 332 -0.97 9.70 -29.52
CA VAL A 332 -0.33 8.43 -29.88
C VAL A 332 -1.08 7.91 -31.10
N GLU A 333 -0.40 7.88 -32.25
CA GLU A 333 -0.88 7.25 -33.48
C GLU A 333 -0.30 5.84 -33.57
N PHE A 334 -1.10 4.90 -34.07
CA PHE A 334 -0.67 3.55 -34.40
C PHE A 334 -0.78 3.34 -35.91
N ASP A 335 0.32 2.88 -36.52
CA ASP A 335 0.33 2.28 -37.84
C ASP A 335 0.12 0.76 -37.72
N TRP A 336 -0.62 0.22 -38.68
CA TRP A 336 -1.23 -1.12 -38.70
C TRP A 336 -0.25 -2.28 -38.84
#